data_AF-A0A3C0X1R7-F1
#
_entry.id   AF-A0A3C0X1R7-F1
#
_cell.length_a   1.000
_cell.length_b   1.000
_cell.length_c   1.000
_cell.angle_alpha   90.00
_cell.angle_beta   90.00
_cell.angle_gamma   90.00
#
_symmetry.space_group_name_H-M   'P 1'
#
loop_
_entity.id
_entity.type
_entity.pdbx_description
1 polymer ?
#
loop_
_entity_poly.entity_id
_entity_poly.type
_entity_poly.pdbx_seq_one_letter_code
_entity_poly.pdbx_strand_id
1 'polypeptide(L)'
;MKELLKNTEEKMNKTVAVLERDYKSIRAGRANIAVLDRITVDYYGCPTPIQQMAAVSVPEPRILMIQPWDATTLKEIEKAILTSDIGINPQNDGRVIRLSFPPLTEERRKDIVKEVRKAAEENK
;
A
#
# COMPACT_ATOMS: atom_id res chain seq x y z
N MET A 1 -7.83 -42.62 6.43
CA MET A 1 -7.83 -42.09 5.04
C MET A 1 -8.46 -40.69 4.95
N LYS A 2 -9.66 -40.45 5.51
CA LYS A 2 -10.29 -39.10 5.54
C LYS A 2 -9.48 -38.02 6.29
N GLU A 3 -8.90 -38.33 7.44
CA GLU A 3 -8.04 -37.36 8.16
C GLU A 3 -6.78 -36.98 7.39
N LEU A 4 -6.20 -37.93 6.66
CA LEU A 4 -4.97 -37.71 5.89
C LEU A 4 -5.24 -36.79 4.69
N LEU A 5 -6.40 -36.96 4.04
CA LEU A 5 -6.90 -36.03 3.01
C LEU A 5 -7.15 -34.63 3.57
N LYS A 6 -7.85 -34.54 4.71
CA LYS A 6 -8.20 -33.26 5.35
C LYS A 6 -6.96 -32.47 5.80
N ASN A 7 -5.97 -33.16 6.37
CA ASN A 7 -4.72 -32.54 6.82
C ASN A 7 -3.84 -32.09 5.64
N THR A 8 -3.91 -32.79 4.51
CA THR A 8 -3.24 -32.39 3.26
C THR A 8 -3.92 -31.15 2.66
N GLU A 9 -5.25 -31.13 2.64
CA GLU A 9 -6.04 -30.00 2.16
C GLU A 9 -5.81 -28.73 2.99
N GLU A 10 -5.75 -28.83 4.32
CA GLU A 10 -5.41 -27.70 5.19
C GLU A 10 -4.00 -27.14 4.93
N LYS A 11 -3.00 -28.01 4.69
CA LYS A 11 -1.65 -27.57 4.35
C LYS A 11 -1.61 -26.85 2.99
N MET A 12 -2.30 -27.39 1.98
CA MET A 12 -2.40 -26.75 0.67
C MET A 12 -3.09 -25.39 0.75
N ASN A 13 -4.20 -25.30 1.50
CA ASN A 13 -4.91 -24.03 1.71
C ASN A 13 -4.04 -22.99 2.44
N LYS A 14 -3.20 -23.41 3.38
CA LYS A 14 -2.23 -22.50 4.02
C LYS A 14 -1.19 -21.98 3.03
N THR A 15 -0.64 -22.83 2.16
CA THR A 15 0.32 -22.40 1.12
C THR A 15 -0.32 -21.40 0.16
N VAL A 16 -1.57 -21.64 -0.27
CA VAL A 16 -2.32 -20.68 -1.11
C VAL A 16 -2.52 -19.35 -0.39
N ALA A 17 -2.85 -19.37 0.90
CA ALA A 17 -3.02 -18.14 1.69
C ALA A 17 -1.70 -17.35 1.86
N VAL A 18 -0.56 -18.04 1.96
CA VAL A 18 0.77 -17.40 1.98
C VAL A 18 1.06 -16.76 0.63
N LEU A 19 0.86 -17.49 -0.47
CA LEU A 19 1.05 -16.97 -1.83
C LEU A 19 0.18 -15.72 -2.10
N GLU A 20 -1.09 -15.73 -1.69
CA GLU A 20 -1.97 -14.56 -1.83
C GLU A 20 -1.44 -13.35 -1.06
N ARG A 21 -0.88 -13.56 0.14
CA ARG A 21 -0.29 -12.48 0.93
C ARG A 21 0.96 -11.92 0.26
N ASP A 22 1.81 -12.80 -0.26
CA ASP A 22 3.04 -12.41 -0.96
C ASP A 22 2.70 -11.61 -2.22
N TYR A 23 1.73 -12.05 -3.02
CA TYR A 23 1.27 -11.30 -4.20
C TYR A 23 0.63 -9.95 -3.86
N LYS A 24 -0.12 -9.85 -2.76
CA LYS A 24 -0.64 -8.54 -2.28
C LYS A 24 0.48 -7.58 -1.88
N SER A 25 1.63 -8.09 -1.46
CA SER A 25 2.79 -7.27 -1.10
C SER A 25 3.54 -6.72 -2.32
N ILE A 26 3.48 -7.43 -3.45
CA ILE A 26 4.15 -7.03 -4.69
C ILE A 26 3.43 -5.80 -5.29
N ARG A 27 4.14 -4.67 -5.32
CA ARG A 27 3.58 -3.37 -5.70
C ARG A 27 3.40 -3.26 -7.22
N ALA A 28 2.26 -3.73 -7.74
CA ALA A 28 1.94 -3.79 -9.18
C ALA A 28 1.59 -2.43 -9.85
N GLY A 29 2.03 -1.29 -9.30
CA GLY A 29 1.84 0.03 -9.91
C GLY A 29 0.40 0.58 -9.87
N ARG A 30 -0.49 -0.03 -9.09
CA ARG A 30 -1.79 0.55 -8.71
C ARG A 30 -1.62 1.34 -7.41
N ALA A 31 -2.30 2.47 -7.32
CA ALA A 31 -2.44 3.22 -6.06
C ALA A 31 -3.11 2.31 -5.02
N ASN A 32 -2.40 2.01 -3.93
CA ASN A 32 -2.92 1.21 -2.83
C ASN A 32 -2.89 2.05 -1.55
N ILE A 33 -4.01 2.04 -0.82
CA ILE A 33 -4.18 2.72 0.47
C ILE A 33 -3.15 2.22 1.48
N ALA A 34 -2.79 0.93 1.42
CA ALA A 34 -1.83 0.29 2.32
C ALA A 34 -0.42 0.93 2.32
N VAL A 35 -0.09 1.75 1.31
CA VAL A 35 1.18 2.48 1.25
C VAL A 35 1.24 3.57 2.33
N LEU A 36 0.09 4.10 2.76
CA LEU A 36 0.00 5.14 3.77
C LEU A 36 -0.04 4.61 5.20
N ASP A 37 -0.27 3.31 5.39
CA ASP A 37 -0.44 2.67 6.71
C ASP A 37 0.81 2.78 7.59
N ARG A 38 1.98 2.92 6.96
CA ARG A 38 3.27 3.08 7.64
C ARG A 38 3.60 4.53 7.97
N ILE A 39 2.82 5.49 7.49
CA ILE A 39 3.08 6.92 7.72
C ILE A 39 2.32 7.36 8.96
N THR A 40 3.07 7.86 9.93
CA THR A 40 2.55 8.56 11.10
C THR A 40 2.81 10.05 10.95
N VAL A 41 1.85 10.84 11.38
CA VAL A 41 1.93 12.30 11.43
C VAL A 41 1.93 12.68 12.90
N ASP A 42 2.82 13.59 13.27
CA ASP A 42 2.82 14.12 14.63
C ASP A 42 1.67 15.12 14.75
N TYR A 43 0.61 14.72 15.46
CA TYR A 43 -0.54 15.57 15.76
C TYR A 43 -0.51 15.90 17.24
N TYR A 44 -0.24 17.17 17.56
CA TYR A 44 -0.13 17.66 18.95
C TYR A 44 0.85 16.83 19.84
N GLY A 45 1.97 16.38 19.28
CA GLY A 45 3.00 15.63 20.02
C GLY A 45 2.73 14.12 20.12
N CYS A 46 1.68 13.62 19.47
CA CYS A 46 1.32 12.20 19.42
C CYS A 46 1.42 11.68 17.98
N PRO A 47 2.23 10.64 17.71
CA PRO A 47 2.33 10.03 16.39
C PRO A 47 1.03 9.31 16.05
N THR A 48 0.27 9.89 15.13
CA THR A 48 -1.05 9.40 14.73
C THR A 48 -1.01 8.91 13.28
N PRO A 49 -1.54 7.72 12.97
CA PRO A 49 -1.61 7.23 11.59
C PRO A 49 -2.48 8.12 10.71
N ILE A 50 -2.06 8.36 9.46
CA ILE A 50 -2.83 9.18 8.49
C ILE A 50 -4.25 8.66 8.32
N GLN A 51 -4.46 7.35 8.33
CA GLN A 51 -5.78 6.72 8.19
C GLN A 51 -6.79 7.18 9.25
N GLN A 52 -6.34 7.56 10.44
CA GLN A 52 -7.22 8.02 11.52
C GLN A 52 -7.52 9.52 11.41
N MET A 53 -6.62 10.28 10.77
CA MET A 53 -6.73 11.74 10.63
C MET A 53 -7.36 12.18 9.32
N ALA A 54 -7.49 11.27 8.34
CA ALA A 54 -7.99 11.58 7.02
C ALA A 54 -8.78 10.44 6.39
N ALA A 55 -9.79 10.78 5.61
CA ALA A 55 -10.45 9.86 4.70
C ALA A 55 -9.55 9.63 3.48
N VAL A 56 -9.17 8.37 3.25
CA VAL A 56 -8.38 7.98 2.08
C VAL A 56 -9.30 7.34 1.04
N SER A 57 -9.24 7.82 -0.19
CA SER A 57 -9.98 7.27 -1.33
C SER A 57 -9.09 7.17 -2.57
N VAL A 58 -9.45 6.26 -3.48
CA VAL A 58 -8.74 6.04 -4.74
C VAL A 58 -9.71 6.39 -5.88
N PRO A 59 -9.86 7.68 -6.23
CA PRO A 59 -10.75 8.11 -7.32
C PRO A 59 -10.31 7.55 -8.67
N GLU A 60 -9.00 7.42 -8.88
CA GLU A 60 -8.42 6.84 -10.09
C GLU A 60 -7.35 5.81 -9.73
N PRO A 61 -7.09 4.79 -10.56
CA PRO A 61 -6.14 3.72 -10.25
C PRO A 61 -4.70 4.18 -9.96
N ARG A 62 -4.38 5.45 -10.22
CA ARG A 62 -3.06 6.07 -10.07
C ARG A 62 -3.07 7.33 -9.22
N ILE A 63 -4.24 7.78 -8.77
CA ILE A 63 -4.39 8.95 -7.92
C ILE A 63 -4.99 8.48 -6.61
N LEU A 64 -4.29 8.73 -5.52
CA LEU A 64 -4.81 8.54 -4.18
C LEU A 64 -5.16 9.91 -3.62
N MET A 65 -6.39 10.07 -3.15
CA MET A 65 -6.90 11.28 -2.54
C MET A 65 -6.98 11.09 -1.03
N ILE A 66 -6.35 12.00 -0.29
CA ILE A 66 -6.37 12.07 1.16
C ILE A 66 -7.15 13.32 1.53
N GLN A 67 -8.27 13.14 2.22
CA GLN A 67 -9.10 14.23 2.71
C GLN A 67 -9.02 14.28 4.24
N PRO A 68 -8.20 15.18 4.81
CA PRO A 68 -8.11 15.34 6.26
C PRO A 68 -9.42 15.85 6.86
N TRP A 69 -9.71 15.41 8.08
CA TRP A 69 -10.86 15.91 8.84
C TRP A 69 -10.66 17.35 9.31
N ASP A 70 -9.40 17.72 9.58
CA ASP A 70 -8.99 19.03 10.04
C ASP A 70 -8.00 19.67 9.05
N ALA A 71 -8.36 20.85 8.52
CA ALA A 71 -7.53 21.57 7.55
C ALA A 71 -6.20 22.07 8.14
N THR A 72 -6.08 22.19 9.47
CA THR A 72 -4.80 22.59 10.10
C THR A 72 -3.71 21.53 9.93
N THR A 73 -4.12 20.25 9.82
CA THR A 73 -3.22 19.09 9.69
C THR A 73 -2.69 18.89 8.27
N LEU A 74 -3.20 19.63 7.27
CA LEU A 74 -2.77 19.51 5.87
C LEU A 74 -1.26 19.64 5.71
N LYS A 75 -0.65 20.63 6.38
CA LYS A 75 0.80 20.89 6.30
C LYS A 75 1.62 19.78 6.94
N GLU A 76 1.14 19.23 8.06
CA GLU A 76 1.82 18.15 8.78
C GLU A 76 1.75 16.85 7.98
N ILE A 77 0.58 16.53 7.40
CA ILE A 77 0.40 15.38 6.51
C ILE A 77 1.27 15.52 5.25
N GLU A 78 1.29 16.70 4.62
CA GLU A 78 2.14 16.97 3.45
C GLU A 78 3.62 16.74 3.77
N LYS A 79 4.09 17.26 4.92
CA LYS A 79 5.47 17.08 5.38
C LYS A 79 5.78 15.61 5.69
N ALA A 80 4.86 14.89 6.34
CA ALA A 80 5.05 13.48 6.66
C ALA A 80 5.14 12.62 5.38
N ILE A 81 4.33 12.91 4.36
CA ILE A 81 4.40 12.22 3.08
C ILE A 81 5.72 12.55 2.35
N LEU A 82 6.15 13.81 2.33
CA LEU A 82 7.43 14.20 1.72
C LEU A 82 8.64 13.58 2.42
N THR A 83 8.58 13.42 3.74
CA THR A 83 9.64 12.80 4.54
C THR A 83 9.60 11.27 4.45
N SER A 84 8.46 10.70 4.03
CA SER A 84 8.33 9.25 3.90
C SER A 84 9.10 8.71 2.69
N ASP A 85 9.61 7.49 2.81
CA ASP A 85 10.36 6.77 1.75
C ASP A 85 9.52 6.39 0.52
N ILE A 86 8.31 6.95 0.38
CA ILE A 86 7.42 6.67 -0.74
C ILE A 86 7.89 7.39 -2.01
N GLY A 87 8.62 8.51 -1.86
CA GLY A 87 9.20 9.25 -2.99
C GLY A 87 8.16 9.81 -3.96
N ILE A 88 6.96 10.13 -3.46
CA ILE A 88 5.87 10.72 -4.22
C ILE A 88 5.61 12.13 -3.70
N ASN A 89 5.47 13.07 -4.62
CA ASN A 89 5.15 14.45 -4.27
C ASN A 89 3.64 14.60 -4.05
N PRO A 90 3.19 15.04 -2.85
CA PRO A 90 1.81 15.42 -2.61
C PRO A 90 1.44 16.67 -3.40
N GLN A 91 0.26 16.67 -4.02
CA GLN A 91 -0.34 17.85 -4.62
C GLN A 91 -1.48 18.33 -3.70
N ASN A 92 -1.33 19.54 -3.15
CA ASN A 92 -2.26 20.09 -2.18
C ASN A 92 -3.25 21.06 -2.86
N ASP A 93 -4.56 20.79 -2.75
CA ASP A 93 -5.63 21.69 -3.24
C ASP A 93 -6.24 22.57 -2.12
N GLY A 94 -5.63 22.58 -0.93
CA GLY A 94 -6.08 23.36 0.23
C GLY A 94 -7.19 22.71 1.06
N ARG A 95 -7.82 21.64 0.55
CA ARG A 95 -8.76 20.77 1.31
C ARG A 95 -8.46 19.28 1.17
N VAL A 96 -7.84 18.89 0.08
CA VAL A 96 -7.47 17.51 -0.22
C VAL A 96 -6.03 17.46 -0.68
N ILE A 97 -5.35 16.34 -0.38
CA ILE A 97 -4.02 16.03 -0.87
C ILE A 97 -4.14 14.91 -1.88
N ARG A 98 -3.62 15.12 -3.09
CA ARG A 98 -3.57 14.11 -4.15
C ARG A 98 -2.16 13.56 -4.28
N LEU A 99 -2.04 12.25 -4.30
CA LEU A 99 -0.79 11.52 -4.57
C LEU A 99 -0.91 10.85 -5.93
N SER A 100 -0.15 11.36 -6.90
CA SER A 100 -0.05 10.77 -8.23
C SER A 100 1.08 9.75 -8.26
N PHE A 101 0.74 8.49 -8.51
CA PHE A 101 1.73 7.44 -8.71
C PHE A 101 2.20 7.47 -10.18
N PRO A 102 3.50 7.72 -10.44
CA PRO A 102 4.02 7.73 -11.80
C PRO A 102 3.87 6.34 -12.45
N PRO A 103 3.80 6.25 -13.79
CA PRO A 103 3.80 4.97 -14.48
C PRO A 103 5.06 4.17 -14.11
N LEU A 104 4.88 2.88 -13.83
CA LEU A 104 6.01 1.96 -13.74
C LEU A 104 6.78 2.00 -15.06
N THR A 105 8.09 2.26 -14.99
CA THR A 105 9.01 2.11 -16.12
C THR A 105 9.03 0.65 -16.59
N GLU A 106 9.43 0.39 -17.84
CA GLU A 106 9.56 -0.98 -18.34
C GLU A 106 10.51 -1.83 -17.49
N GLU A 107 11.61 -1.24 -17.00
CA GLU A 107 12.55 -1.91 -16.11
C GLU A 107 11.87 -2.34 -14.81
N ARG A 108 11.12 -1.45 -14.16
CA ARG A 108 10.42 -1.79 -12.92
C ARG A 108 9.35 -2.87 -13.15
N ARG A 109 8.69 -2.88 -14.31
CA ARG A 109 7.77 -3.97 -14.69
C ARG A 109 8.50 -5.30 -14.85
N LYS A 110 9.68 -5.31 -15.49
CA LYS A 110 10.48 -6.54 -15.65
C LYS A 110 10.94 -7.10 -14.30
N ASP A 111 11.31 -6.23 -13.35
CA ASP A 111 11.69 -6.66 -12.01
C ASP A 111 10.51 -7.23 -11.21
N ILE A 112 9.34 -6.59 -11.28
CA ILE A 112 8.11 -7.12 -10.67
C ILE A 112 7.78 -8.50 -11.23
N VAL A 113 7.92 -8.72 -12.56
CA VAL A 113 7.67 -10.03 -13.17
C VAL A 113 8.65 -11.09 -12.64
N LYS A 114 9.92 -10.73 -12.41
CA LYS A 114 10.91 -11.65 -11.80
C LYS A 114 10.55 -11.98 -10.35
N GLU A 115 10.15 -10.98 -9.55
CA GLU A 115 9.71 -11.18 -8.17
C GLU A 115 8.47 -12.08 -8.10
N VAL A 116 7.46 -11.84 -8.95
CA VAL A 116 6.24 -12.67 -9.02
C VAL A 116 6.58 -14.11 -9.38
N ARG A 117 7.48 -14.32 -10.36
CA ARG A 117 7.93 -15.67 -10.73
C ARG A 117 8.65 -16.37 -9.57
N LYS A 118 9.52 -15.64 -8.87
CA LYS A 118 10.24 -16.19 -7.70
C LYS A 118 9.26 -16.59 -6.59
N ALA A 119 8.31 -15.71 -6.25
CA ALA A 119 7.29 -15.99 -5.23
C ALA A 119 6.37 -17.16 -5.63
N ALA A 120 6.10 -17.35 -6.93
CA ALA A 120 5.36 -18.50 -7.44
C ALA A 120 6.13 -19.81 -7.28
N GLU A 121 7.45 -19.80 -7.49
CA GLU A 121 8.29 -20.98 -7.34
C GLU A 121 8.54 -21.35 -5.87
N GLU A 122 8.64 -20.37 -4.98
CA GLU A 122 8.84 -20.59 -3.54
C GLU A 122 7.61 -21.22 -2.85
N ASN A 123 6.41 -21.02 -3.40
CA ASN A 123 5.14 -21.53 -2.84
C ASN A 123 4.56 -22.72 -3.63
N LYS A 124 5.37 -23.38 -4.46
CA LYS A 124 5.01 -24.56 -5.27
C LYS A 124 5.18 -25.85 -4.49
#